data_AF-A0A1F9FKI0-F1
#
_entry.id   AF-A0A1F9FKI0-F1
#
_cell.length_a   1.000
_cell.length_b   1.000
_cell.length_c   1.000
_cell.angle_alpha   90.00
_cell.angle_beta   90.00
_cell.angle_gamma   90.00
#
_symmetry.space_group_name_H-M   'P 1'
#
loop_
_entity.id
_entity.type
_entity.pdbx_description
1 polymer ?
#
loop_
_entity_poly.entity_id
_entity_poly.type
_entity_poly.pdbx_seq_one_letter_code
_entity_poly.pdbx_strand_id
1 'polypeptide(L)'
;MAIPRRLIIIAASAAIAGAALYMQNRMRARKDAAAKKPAPTGAGEPPKADAPAGSSTAAPTTSAPAEAAAPGGAARELSLFLAGESWHDEIGWQGIWEREGIESPESWLKSKGKEVLAAERKKLAEHPALLAGCRRRWIVVCRYAGIDVTDAASTWNESEVPAVA
;
A
#
# COMPACT_ATOMS: atom_id res chain seq x y z
N MET A 1 -25.52 -7.55 44.81
CA MET A 1 -24.35 -7.39 43.92
C MET A 1 -24.64 -6.24 42.97
N ALA A 2 -23.88 -5.14 43.03
CA ALA A 2 -24.13 -3.94 42.24
C ALA A 2 -23.18 -3.90 41.03
N ILE A 3 -23.74 -3.84 39.82
CA ILE A 3 -22.98 -3.77 38.57
C ILE A 3 -22.33 -2.36 38.47
N PRO A 4 -21.01 -2.25 38.26
CA PRO A 4 -20.32 -0.97 38.27
C PRO A 4 -20.68 -0.12 37.04
N ARG A 5 -21.08 1.13 37.29
CA ARG A 5 -21.54 2.16 36.33
C ARG A 5 -20.62 2.41 35.12
N ARG A 6 -19.36 1.97 35.16
CA ARG A 6 -18.38 2.13 34.08
C ARG A 6 -18.67 1.27 32.85
N LEU A 7 -19.37 0.14 33.02
CA LEU A 7 -19.74 -0.74 31.89
C LEU A 7 -20.86 -0.16 31.01
N ILE A 8 -21.68 0.74 31.55
CA ILE A 8 -22.81 1.33 30.82
C ILE A 8 -22.33 2.38 29.79
N ILE A 9 -21.21 3.07 30.07
CA ILE A 9 -20.68 4.12 29.20
C ILE A 9 -20.02 3.53 27.94
N ILE A 10 -19.43 2.34 28.03
CA ILE A 10 -18.74 1.67 26.92
C ILE A 10 -19.74 1.14 25.87
N ALA A 11 -20.95 0.75 26.30
CA ALA A 11 -21.97 0.25 25.39
C ALA A 11 -22.60 1.36 24.52
N ALA A 12 -22.63 2.61 24.98
CA ALA A 12 -23.25 3.71 24.23
C ALA A 12 -22.34 4.27 23.11
N SER A 13 -21.02 4.23 23.28
CA SER A 13 -20.07 4.77 22.30
C SER A 13 -19.84 3.85 21.09
N ALA A 14 -20.02 2.54 21.22
CA ALA A 14 -19.91 1.59 20.11
C ALA A 14 -21.05 1.73 19.08
N ALA A 15 -22.25 2.12 19.51
CA ALA A 15 -23.41 2.24 18.63
C ALA A 15 -23.34 3.45 17.67
N ILE A 16 -22.68 4.54 18.09
CA ILE A 16 -22.62 5.79 17.30
C ILE A 16 -21.60 5.66 16.15
N ALA A 17 -20.48 4.98 16.37
CA ALA A 17 -19.45 4.79 15.34
C ALA A 17 -19.91 3.87 14.18
N GLY A 18 -20.69 2.83 14.49
CA GLY A 18 -21.21 1.89 13.49
C GLY A 18 -22.20 2.53 12.50
N ALA A 19 -23.06 3.44 12.99
CA ALA A 19 -24.03 4.14 12.14
C ALA A 19 -23.37 5.11 11.14
N ALA A 20 -22.29 5.78 11.56
CA ALA A 20 -21.54 6.70 10.70
C ALA A 20 -20.85 5.96 9.55
N LEU A 21 -20.19 4.83 9.82
CA LEU A 21 -19.55 4.00 8.80
C LEU A 21 -20.56 3.39 7.82
N TYR A 22 -21.72 2.94 8.32
CA TYR A 22 -22.79 2.40 7.47
C TYR A 22 -23.38 3.45 6.52
N MET A 23 -23.64 4.68 7.01
CA MET A 23 -24.11 5.78 6.15
C MET A 23 -23.07 6.19 5.10
N GLN A 24 -21.79 6.22 5.45
CA GLN A 24 -20.72 6.61 4.52
C GLN A 24 -20.55 5.59 3.38
N ASN A 25 -20.63 4.29 3.66
CA ASN A 25 -20.64 3.24 2.64
C ASN A 25 -21.88 3.31 1.74
N ARG A 26 -23.06 3.59 2.31
CA ARG A 26 -24.30 3.72 1.54
C ARG A 26 -24.30 4.93 0.60
N MET A 27 -23.68 6.05 0.99
CA MET A 27 -23.54 7.22 0.12
C MET A 27 -22.52 7.01 -1.01
N ARG A 28 -21.44 6.26 -0.77
CA ARG A 28 -20.49 5.87 -1.84
C ARG A 28 -21.16 4.96 -2.87
N ALA A 29 -21.88 3.92 -2.44
CA ALA A 29 -22.60 3.02 -3.34
C ALA A 29 -23.68 3.73 -4.20
N ARG A 30 -24.32 4.78 -3.66
CA ARG A 30 -25.28 5.59 -4.44
C ARG A 30 -24.60 6.49 -5.48
N LYS A 31 -23.38 6.98 -5.22
CA LYS A 31 -22.60 7.74 -6.21
C LYS A 31 -22.14 6.84 -7.36
N ASP A 32 -21.75 5.60 -7.07
CA ASP A 32 -21.35 4.63 -8.11
C ASP A 32 -22.54 4.13 -8.93
N ALA A 33 -23.73 4.00 -8.33
CA ALA A 33 -24.95 3.63 -9.05
C ALA A 33 -25.50 4.78 -9.92
N ALA A 34 -25.32 6.04 -9.52
CA ALA A 34 -25.72 7.20 -10.31
C ALA A 34 -24.80 7.46 -11.51
N ALA A 35 -23.54 7.00 -11.46
CA ALA A 35 -22.58 7.08 -12.56
C ALA A 35 -22.79 6.01 -13.66
N LYS A 36 -23.63 5.00 -13.41
CA LYS A 36 -24.02 3.94 -14.37
C LYS A 36 -25.47 4.10 -14.85
N LYS A 37 -25.85 5.29 -15.33
CA LYS A 37 -27.04 5.38 -16.19
C LYS A 37 -26.68 4.95 -17.62
N PRO A 38 -27.40 4.00 -18.23
CA PRO A 38 -27.19 3.62 -19.62
C PRO A 38 -27.66 4.76 -20.54
N ALA A 39 -26.85 5.09 -21.55
CA ALA A 39 -27.26 5.94 -22.65
C ALA A 39 -28.38 5.23 -23.45
N PRO A 40 -29.40 5.96 -23.94
CA PRO A 40 -30.53 5.37 -24.64
C PRO A 40 -30.10 4.84 -26.01
N THR A 41 -30.46 3.58 -26.26
CA THR A 41 -30.47 2.89 -27.55
C THR A 41 -31.36 3.61 -28.57
N GLY A 42 -30.78 3.96 -29.72
CA GLY A 42 -31.46 4.18 -31.00
C GLY A 42 -30.49 3.75 -32.10
N ALA A 43 -30.71 2.59 -32.74
CA ALA A 43 -31.55 2.36 -33.92
C ALA A 43 -30.77 2.50 -35.23
N GLY A 44 -30.60 1.39 -35.96
CA GLY A 44 -30.21 1.38 -37.38
C GLY A 44 -29.12 0.39 -37.76
N GLU A 45 -29.51 -0.78 -38.24
CA GLU A 45 -28.69 -1.78 -38.97
C GLU A 45 -28.95 -1.62 -40.49
N PRO A 46 -28.28 -2.30 -41.45
CA PRO A 46 -26.86 -2.37 -41.91
C PRO A 46 -26.79 -1.95 -43.43
N PRO A 47 -26.06 -2.58 -44.42
CA PRO A 47 -24.71 -3.18 -44.56
C PRO A 47 -23.92 -2.64 -45.82
N LYS A 48 -22.61 -2.95 -45.96
CA LYS A 48 -21.82 -3.24 -47.22
C LYS A 48 -20.31 -3.14 -46.92
N ALA A 49 -19.45 -4.13 -47.15
CA ALA A 49 -18.99 -4.81 -48.37
C ALA A 49 -17.59 -4.33 -48.81
N ASP A 50 -16.72 -5.33 -48.99
CA ASP A 50 -15.50 -5.39 -49.81
C ASP A 50 -14.20 -4.67 -49.42
N ALA A 51 -13.11 -5.43 -49.64
CA ALA A 51 -11.68 -5.20 -49.38
C ALA A 51 -11.03 -4.29 -50.47
N PRO A 52 -9.70 -4.28 -50.73
CA PRO A 52 -8.48 -4.51 -49.92
C PRO A 52 -7.43 -3.37 -50.12
N ALA A 53 -6.21 -3.59 -49.60
CA ALA A 53 -4.90 -3.07 -50.05
C ALA A 53 -4.41 -1.71 -49.53
N GLY A 54 -3.15 -1.73 -49.05
CA GLY A 54 -2.20 -0.67 -49.42
C GLY A 54 -1.48 0.06 -48.27
N SER A 55 -0.28 -0.44 -47.98
CA SER A 55 0.96 0.35 -47.86
C SER A 55 1.36 1.05 -46.56
N SER A 56 2.63 0.80 -46.24
CA SER A 56 3.64 1.75 -45.76
C SER A 56 3.68 2.17 -44.29
N THR A 57 4.63 1.55 -43.59
CA THR A 57 5.85 2.20 -43.03
C THR A 57 6.11 1.72 -41.60
N ALA A 58 6.91 0.65 -41.46
CA ALA A 58 7.53 0.32 -40.20
C ALA A 58 8.77 1.21 -40.03
N ALA A 59 8.65 2.26 -39.21
CA ALA A 59 9.79 3.00 -38.70
C ALA A 59 10.32 2.30 -37.43
N PRO A 60 11.66 2.22 -37.25
CA PRO A 60 12.27 1.53 -36.13
C PRO A 60 11.99 2.31 -34.83
N THR A 61 11.43 1.62 -33.83
CA THR A 61 11.32 2.15 -32.48
C THR A 61 12.72 2.28 -31.90
N THR A 62 13.24 3.51 -31.92
CA THR A 62 14.37 3.96 -31.13
C THR A 62 14.13 3.55 -29.68
N SER A 63 15.05 2.73 -29.17
CA SER A 63 15.09 2.32 -27.78
C SER A 63 15.10 3.55 -26.88
N ALA A 64 14.06 3.71 -26.08
CA ALA A 64 14.09 4.63 -24.94
C ALA A 64 15.17 4.14 -23.97
N PRO A 65 15.94 5.06 -23.35
CA PRO A 65 16.98 4.71 -22.40
C PRO A 65 16.34 4.02 -21.20
N ALA A 66 17.04 3.04 -20.64
CA ALA A 66 16.64 2.29 -19.46
C ALA A 66 16.33 3.26 -18.31
N GLU A 67 15.03 3.53 -18.12
CA GLU A 67 14.51 4.14 -16.92
C GLU A 67 14.97 3.27 -15.75
N ALA A 68 15.74 3.87 -14.84
CA ALA A 68 16.21 3.20 -13.64
C ALA A 68 14.99 2.52 -13.00
N ALA A 69 15.00 1.18 -12.99
CA ALA A 69 13.84 0.37 -12.65
C ALA A 69 13.22 0.94 -11.38
N ALA A 70 12.01 1.51 -11.51
CA ALA A 70 11.28 2.03 -10.38
C ALA A 70 11.26 0.95 -9.30
N PRO A 71 11.48 1.29 -8.02
CA PRO A 71 11.42 0.29 -6.96
C PRO A 71 10.10 -0.48 -7.12
N GLY A 72 10.18 -1.81 -7.10
CA GLY A 72 9.00 -2.68 -7.19
C GLY A 72 7.93 -2.21 -6.20
N GLY A 73 6.65 -2.46 -6.50
CA GLY A 73 5.53 -1.83 -5.78
C GLY A 73 5.62 -2.02 -4.27
N ALA A 74 6.03 -3.20 -3.80
CA ALA A 74 6.26 -3.47 -2.37
C ALA A 74 7.34 -2.59 -1.73
N ALA A 75 8.46 -2.32 -2.42
CA ALA A 75 9.53 -1.48 -1.90
C ALA A 75 9.09 -0.02 -1.78
N ARG A 76 8.30 0.46 -2.75
CA ARG A 76 7.68 1.79 -2.69
C ARG A 76 6.68 1.89 -1.54
N GLU A 77 5.78 0.92 -1.40
CA GLU A 77 4.80 0.88 -0.31
C GLU A 77 5.49 0.82 1.07
N LEU A 78 6.58 0.07 1.19
CA LEU A 78 7.39 0.03 2.40
C LEU A 78 8.05 1.37 2.72
N SER A 79 8.62 2.06 1.74
CA SER A 79 9.19 3.39 1.93
C SER A 79 8.13 4.38 2.44
N LEU A 80 6.95 4.43 1.81
CA LEU A 80 5.84 5.30 2.21
C LEU A 80 5.34 4.97 3.62
N PHE A 81 5.23 3.67 3.94
CA PHE A 81 4.82 3.23 5.26
C PHE A 81 5.86 3.62 6.31
N LEU A 82 7.15 3.40 6.05
CA LEU A 82 8.24 3.77 6.97
C LEU A 82 8.35 5.28 7.17
N ALA A 83 8.09 6.08 6.14
CA ALA A 83 7.99 7.54 6.24
C ALA A 83 6.76 7.99 7.07
N GLY A 84 5.73 7.15 7.16
CA GLY A 84 4.45 7.46 7.81
C GLY A 84 3.47 8.19 6.90
N GLU A 85 3.67 8.11 5.58
CA GLU A 85 2.82 8.69 4.54
C GLU A 85 1.68 7.74 4.14
N SER A 86 1.85 6.44 4.37
CA SER A 86 0.82 5.42 4.19
C SER A 86 0.64 4.58 5.45
N TRP A 87 -0.52 3.94 5.57
CA TRP A 87 -0.81 3.01 6.65
C TRP A 87 -1.47 1.75 6.11
N HIS A 88 -0.84 0.61 6.40
CA HIS A 88 -1.31 -0.72 6.02
C HIS A 88 -1.42 -1.56 7.29
N ASP A 89 -2.56 -2.21 7.46
CA ASP A 89 -2.74 -3.25 8.47
C ASP A 89 -2.20 -4.60 7.96
N GLU A 90 -2.39 -5.66 8.73
CA GLU A 90 -1.90 -6.99 8.38
C GLU A 90 -2.44 -7.48 7.03
N ILE A 91 -3.74 -7.27 6.78
CA ILE A 91 -4.41 -7.67 5.53
C ILE A 91 -3.90 -6.82 4.36
N GLY A 92 -3.70 -5.51 4.57
CA GLY A 92 -3.12 -4.63 3.56
C GLY A 92 -1.72 -5.09 3.13
N TRP A 93 -0.88 -5.47 4.09
CA TRP A 93 0.45 -6.00 3.81
C TRP A 93 0.42 -7.35 3.09
N GLN A 94 -0.47 -8.27 3.51
CA GLN A 94 -0.68 -9.54 2.80
C GLN A 94 -1.05 -9.31 1.33
N GLY A 95 -2.00 -8.41 1.05
CA GLY A 95 -2.40 -8.07 -0.32
C GLY A 95 -1.29 -7.41 -1.14
N ILE A 96 -0.36 -6.67 -0.51
CA ILE A 96 0.83 -6.15 -1.18
C ILE A 96 1.78 -7.29 -1.56
N TRP A 97 2.04 -8.23 -0.64
CA TRP A 97 2.93 -9.35 -0.92
C TRP A 97 2.37 -10.26 -2.01
N GLU A 98 1.08 -10.59 -1.97
CA GLU A 98 0.42 -11.40 -2.99
C GLU A 98 0.47 -10.72 -4.37
N ARG A 99 0.14 -9.42 -4.44
CA ARG A 99 0.17 -8.66 -5.71
C ARG A 99 1.54 -8.63 -6.34
N GLU A 100 2.59 -8.55 -5.53
CA GLU A 100 3.98 -8.46 -5.98
C GLU A 100 4.65 -9.84 -6.10
N GLY A 101 3.91 -10.94 -5.85
CA GLY A 101 4.44 -12.31 -5.94
C GLY A 101 5.49 -12.64 -4.88
N ILE A 102 5.42 -12.01 -3.71
CA ILE A 102 6.35 -12.24 -2.59
C ILE A 102 5.87 -13.45 -1.78
N GLU A 103 6.44 -14.62 -2.05
CA GLU A 103 6.10 -15.87 -1.37
C GLU A 103 6.61 -15.92 0.09
N SER A 104 7.76 -15.28 0.36
CA SER A 104 8.36 -15.21 1.70
C SER A 104 8.60 -13.75 2.10
N PRO A 105 7.62 -13.11 2.76
CA PRO A 105 7.75 -11.74 3.27
C PRO A 105 8.95 -11.55 4.18
N GLU A 106 9.26 -12.54 5.01
CA GLU A 106 10.42 -12.53 5.90
C GLU A 106 11.74 -12.42 5.11
N SER A 107 11.95 -13.30 4.13
CA SER A 107 13.17 -13.32 3.32
C SER A 107 13.29 -12.04 2.48
N TRP A 108 12.16 -11.54 1.99
CA TRP A 108 12.11 -10.28 1.26
C TRP A 108 12.47 -9.08 2.13
N LEU A 109 11.95 -9.00 3.36
CA LEU A 109 12.30 -7.93 4.30
C LEU A 109 13.77 -7.99 4.73
N LYS A 110 14.31 -9.19 4.96
CA LYS A 110 15.73 -9.40 5.33
C LYS A 110 16.71 -9.06 4.20
N SER A 111 16.24 -9.03 2.94
CA SER A 111 17.02 -8.62 1.77
C SER A 111 16.62 -7.22 1.31
N LYS A 112 15.59 -7.11 0.46
CA LYS A 112 15.11 -5.87 -0.14
C LYS A 112 14.53 -4.87 0.86
N GLY A 113 13.85 -5.34 1.90
CA GLY A 113 13.35 -4.46 2.96
C GLY A 113 14.47 -3.72 3.70
N LYS A 114 15.61 -4.38 3.97
CA LYS A 114 16.77 -3.75 4.62
C LYS A 114 17.35 -2.61 3.78
N GLU A 115 17.40 -2.75 2.44
CA GLU A 115 17.84 -1.69 1.53
C GLU A 115 16.94 -0.45 1.66
N VAL A 116 15.61 -0.64 1.66
CA VAL A 116 14.62 0.43 1.83
C VAL A 116 14.74 1.07 3.21
N LEU A 117 14.88 0.26 4.26
CA LEU A 117 15.06 0.73 5.63
C LEU A 117 16.29 1.64 5.76
N ALA A 118 17.45 1.21 5.23
CA ALA A 118 18.68 1.98 5.29
C ALA A 118 18.56 3.32 4.57
N ALA A 119 17.88 3.34 3.41
CA ALA A 119 17.61 4.57 2.67
C ALA A 119 16.72 5.54 3.47
N GLU A 120 15.64 5.06 4.08
CA GLU A 120 14.75 5.91 4.91
C GLU A 120 15.45 6.40 6.18
N ARG A 121 16.25 5.55 6.83
CA ARG A 121 17.03 5.98 7.99
C ARG A 121 18.01 7.10 7.65
N LYS A 122 18.65 7.04 6.48
CA LYS A 122 19.56 8.09 6.02
C LYS A 122 18.85 9.43 5.81
N LYS A 123 17.63 9.42 5.25
CA LYS A 123 16.81 10.63 5.08
C LYS A 123 16.39 11.24 6.42
N LEU A 124 16.15 10.39 7.42
CA LEU A 124 15.64 10.81 8.73
C LEU A 124 16.74 11.02 9.77
N ALA A 125 18.03 10.92 9.41
CA ALA A 125 19.16 10.97 10.33
C ALA A 125 19.15 12.22 11.25
N GLU A 126 18.74 13.37 10.72
CA GLU A 126 18.68 14.65 11.42
C GLU A 126 17.38 14.84 12.23
N HIS A 127 16.45 13.88 12.17
CA HIS A 127 15.11 13.97 12.75
C HIS A 127 14.83 12.81 13.72
N PRO A 128 15.28 12.89 14.98
CA PRO A 128 15.21 11.77 15.94
C PRO A 128 13.77 11.31 16.23
N ALA A 129 12.81 12.23 16.26
CA ALA A 129 11.40 11.89 16.45
C ALA A 129 10.84 11.05 15.27
N LEU A 130 11.22 11.38 14.04
CA LEU A 130 10.81 10.65 12.85
C LEU A 130 11.52 9.29 12.76
N LEU A 131 12.80 9.20 13.14
CA LEU A 131 13.51 7.92 13.27
C LEU A 131 12.83 6.98 14.26
N ALA A 132 12.42 7.47 15.44
CA ALA A 132 11.69 6.66 16.40
C ALA A 132 10.34 6.17 15.83
N GLY A 133 9.66 7.00 15.03
CA GLY A 133 8.48 6.62 14.26
C GLY A 133 8.77 5.53 13.22
N CYS A 134 9.83 5.69 12.43
CA CYS A 134 10.28 4.74 11.42
C CYS A 134 10.62 3.38 12.05
N ARG A 135 11.34 3.36 13.17
CA ARG A 135 11.65 2.13 13.93
C ARG A 135 10.39 1.38 14.33
N ARG A 136 9.39 2.08 14.89
CA ARG A 136 8.13 1.45 15.31
C ARG A 136 7.41 0.82 14.12
N ARG A 137 7.36 1.52 12.99
CA ARG A 137 6.72 1.02 11.77
C ARG A 137 7.47 -0.15 11.15
N TRP A 138 8.80 -0.14 11.18
CA TRP A 138 9.62 -1.28 10.77
C TRP A 138 9.29 -2.54 11.59
N ILE A 139 9.23 -2.42 12.91
CA ILE A 139 8.85 -3.56 13.78
C ILE A 139 7.45 -4.08 13.46
N VAL A 140 6.50 -3.19 13.16
CA VAL A 140 5.13 -3.58 12.79
C VAL A 140 5.09 -4.39 11.50
N VAL A 141 5.75 -3.93 10.43
CA VAL A 141 5.77 -4.69 9.16
C VAL A 141 6.52 -6.02 9.30
N CYS A 142 7.60 -6.06 10.07
CA CYS A 142 8.29 -7.30 10.40
C CYS A 142 7.37 -8.30 11.12
N ARG A 143 6.57 -7.84 12.08
CA ARG A 143 5.60 -8.68 12.79
C ARG A 143 4.57 -9.27 11.82
N TYR A 144 4.03 -8.47 10.91
CA TYR A 144 3.07 -8.98 9.91
C TYR A 144 3.72 -10.03 8.99
N ALA A 145 5.02 -9.93 8.74
CA ALA A 145 5.78 -10.90 7.96
C ALA A 145 6.19 -12.15 8.76
N GLY A 146 5.77 -12.28 10.03
CA GLY A 146 6.11 -13.40 10.91
C GLY A 146 7.49 -13.31 11.58
N ILE A 147 8.19 -12.18 11.46
CA ILE A 147 9.48 -11.96 12.11
C ILE A 147 9.26 -11.58 13.58
N ASP A 148 10.00 -12.21 14.49
CA ASP A 148 9.95 -11.87 15.91
C ASP A 148 10.39 -10.42 16.17
N VAL A 149 9.84 -9.80 17.22
CA VAL A 149 10.14 -8.41 17.59
C VAL A 149 11.63 -8.23 17.91
N THR A 150 12.27 -9.25 18.50
CA THR A 150 13.71 -9.24 18.84
C THR A 150 14.56 -9.22 17.58
N ASP A 151 14.22 -10.06 16.60
CA ASP A 151 14.92 -10.15 15.31
C ASP A 151 14.72 -8.88 14.48
N ALA A 152 13.52 -8.31 14.50
CA ALA A 152 13.20 -7.03 13.87
C ALA A 152 14.02 -5.89 14.48
N ALA A 153 14.19 -5.89 15.81
CA ALA A 153 15.01 -4.92 16.53
C ALA A 153 16.51 -5.10 16.24
N SER A 154 17.01 -6.34 16.13
CA SER A 154 18.40 -6.60 15.72
C SER A 154 18.65 -6.07 14.32
N THR A 155 17.75 -6.39 13.39
CA THR A 155 17.83 -5.91 12.00
C THR A 155 17.83 -4.39 11.91
N TRP A 156 17.03 -3.72 12.76
CA TRP A 156 17.10 -2.28 12.90
C TRP A 156 18.50 -1.85 13.36
N ASN A 157 19.01 -2.37 14.47
CA ASN A 157 20.32 -1.93 15.00
C ASN A 157 21.47 -2.17 13.99
N GLU A 158 21.46 -3.29 13.26
CA GLU A 158 22.45 -3.60 12.21
C GLU A 158 22.43 -2.60 11.05
N SER A 159 21.29 -1.98 10.76
CA SER A 159 21.14 -0.99 9.70
C SER A 159 21.58 0.42 10.12
N GLU A 160 22.20 0.55 11.29
CA GLU A 160 22.68 1.83 11.81
C GLU A 160 23.89 2.31 11.00
N VAL A 161 23.71 3.42 10.29
CA VAL A 161 24.82 4.15 9.69
C VAL A 161 25.70 4.64 10.84
N PRO A 162 27.00 4.33 10.88
CA PRO A 162 27.87 4.77 11.96
C PRO A 162 27.74 6.27 12.10
N ALA A 163 27.41 6.72 13.32
CA ALA A 163 27.38 8.13 13.64
C ALA A 163 28.77 8.70 13.29
N VAL A 164 28.79 9.69 12.39
CA VAL A 164 30.02 10.43 12.09
C VAL A 164 30.45 11.08 13.40
N ALA A 165 31.61 10.63 13.90
CA ALA A 165 32.26 11.13 15.10
C ALA A 165 32.89 12.51 14.85
#